data_AF-A0A1I4ACI3-F1
#
_entry.id   AF-A0A1I4ACI3-F1
#
_cell.length_a   1.000
_cell.length_b   1.000
_cell.length_c   1.000
_cell.angle_alpha   90.00
_cell.angle_beta   90.00
_cell.angle_gamma   90.00
#
_symmetry.space_group_name_H-M   'P 1'
#
loop_
_entity.id
_entity.type
_entity.pdbx_description
1 polymer ?
#
loop_
_entity_poly.entity_id
_entity_poly.type
_entity_poly.pdbx_seq_one_letter_code
_entity_poly.pdbx_strand_id
1 'polypeptide(L)'
;MSRPGHRTAARNYLPESKLEDLAIRLRRLANHRGLVRREITSPLLLRLLPAPLRGDAGTYESDLRRTLKDANLDADRVAYLLAHAEQEIHVAHARLAG
;
A
#
# COMPACT_ATOMS: atom_id res chain seq x y z
N MET A 1 -38.70 -9.13 -22.42
CA MET A 1 -37.89 -9.87 -21.42
C MET A 1 -37.29 -8.86 -20.44
N SER A 2 -37.90 -8.73 -19.26
CA SER A 2 -37.36 -8.07 -18.05
C SER A 2 -36.24 -8.96 -17.48
N ARG A 3 -35.13 -8.56 -16.83
CA ARG A 3 -34.60 -7.37 -16.12
C ARG A 3 -33.16 -7.79 -15.67
N PRO A 4 -32.35 -7.00 -14.91
CA PRO A 4 -32.31 -5.56 -14.67
C PRO A 4 -30.88 -4.98 -14.76
N GLY A 5 -30.77 -3.65 -14.65
CA GLY A 5 -29.50 -2.95 -14.46
C GLY A 5 -28.81 -3.27 -13.13
N HIS A 6 -27.48 -3.31 -13.20
CA HIS A 6 -26.57 -3.16 -12.05
C HIS A 6 -25.17 -2.81 -12.56
N ARG A 7 -25.01 -1.63 -13.17
CA ARG A 7 -23.71 -0.92 -13.17
C ARG A 7 -23.89 0.50 -12.66
N THR A 8 -24.87 0.69 -11.79
CA THR A 8 -24.87 1.78 -10.83
C THR A 8 -23.71 1.49 -9.89
N ALA A 9 -22.63 2.23 -10.05
CA ALA A 9 -21.86 2.79 -8.94
C ALA A 9 -22.06 2.06 -7.60
N ALA A 10 -21.52 0.84 -7.48
CA ALA A 10 -20.86 0.49 -6.25
C ALA A 10 -19.73 1.51 -6.18
N ARG A 11 -20.00 2.67 -5.58
CA ARG A 11 -18.97 3.49 -4.94
C ARG A 11 -18.15 2.47 -4.18
N ASN A 12 -17.00 2.11 -4.74
CA ASN A 12 -16.11 1.07 -4.26
C ASN A 12 -15.85 1.40 -2.79
N TYR A 13 -16.65 0.82 -1.90
CA TYR A 13 -16.57 1.08 -0.48
C TYR A 13 -15.31 0.37 -0.08
N LEU A 14 -14.22 1.10 -0.08
CA LEU A 14 -12.92 0.57 0.25
C LEU A 14 -13.00 0.16 1.72
N PRO A 15 -13.00 -1.15 2.03
CA PRO A 15 -13.14 -1.57 3.41
C PRO A 15 -11.91 -1.08 4.19
N GLU A 16 -12.14 -0.51 5.37
CA GLU A 16 -11.06 0.07 6.19
C GLU A 16 -9.95 -0.95 6.47
N SER A 17 -10.31 -2.24 6.61
CA SER A 17 -9.37 -3.35 6.73
C SER A 17 -8.34 -3.44 5.59
N LYS A 18 -8.71 -3.13 4.34
CA LYS A 18 -7.75 -3.14 3.22
C LYS A 18 -6.77 -1.97 3.27
N LEU A 19 -7.19 -0.82 3.80
CA LEU A 19 -6.28 0.30 4.05
C LEU A 19 -5.31 -0.03 5.17
N GLU A 20 -5.79 -0.71 6.22
CA GLU A 20 -4.93 -1.17 7.30
C GLU A 20 -3.91 -2.20 6.82
N ASP A 21 -4.33 -3.19 6.02
CA ASP A 21 -3.43 -4.16 5.40
C ASP A 21 -2.36 -3.47 4.55
N LEU A 22 -2.75 -2.45 3.75
CA LEU A 22 -1.82 -1.68 2.95
C LEU A 22 -0.83 -0.91 3.82
N ALA A 23 -1.29 -0.25 4.89
CA ALA A 23 -0.42 0.46 5.82
C ALA A 23 0.60 -0.49 6.47
N ILE A 24 0.18 -1.68 6.90
CA ILE A 24 1.06 -2.70 7.48
C ILE A 24 2.12 -3.15 6.47
N ARG A 25 1.72 -3.45 5.22
CA ARG A 25 2.66 -3.90 4.18
C ARG A 25 3.66 -2.81 3.79
N LEU A 26 3.21 -1.57 3.60
CA LEU A 26 4.09 -0.43 3.29
C LEU A 26 5.08 -0.17 4.44
N ARG A 27 4.63 -0.29 5.69
CA ARG A 27 5.52 -0.20 6.86
C ARG A 27 6.55 -1.32 6.86
N ARG A 28 6.16 -2.58 6.62
CA ARG A 28 7.10 -3.71 6.54
C ARG A 28 8.13 -3.49 5.44
N LEU A 29 7.68 -3.08 4.25
CA LEU A 29 8.54 -2.77 3.13
C LEU A 29 9.54 -1.65 3.47
N ALA A 30 9.07 -0.52 4.02
CA ALA A 30 9.92 0.62 4.38
C ALA A 30 10.99 0.28 5.44
N ASN A 31 10.72 -0.70 6.32
CA ASN A 31 11.66 -1.19 7.34
C ASN A 31 12.46 -2.41 6.89
N HIS A 32 12.23 -2.91 5.68
CA HIS A 32 12.88 -4.11 5.21
C HIS A 32 14.35 -3.81 4.89
N ARG A 33 15.28 -4.58 5.48
CA ARG A 33 16.74 -4.32 5.35
C ARG A 33 17.25 -4.41 3.90
N GLY A 34 16.65 -5.25 3.08
CA GLY A 34 16.96 -5.39 1.65
C GLY A 34 16.21 -4.42 0.73
N LEU A 35 15.41 -3.51 1.30
CA LEU A 35 14.70 -2.52 0.49
C LEU A 35 15.69 -1.49 -0.05
N VAL A 36 15.71 -1.36 -1.37
CA VAL A 36 16.43 -0.31 -2.06
C VAL A 36 15.40 0.62 -2.70
N ARG A 37 15.12 1.76 -2.05
CA ARG A 37 14.05 2.68 -2.49
C ARG A 37 14.20 3.10 -3.95
N ARG A 38 15.43 3.35 -4.42
CA ARG A 38 15.73 3.71 -5.83
C ARG A 38 15.40 2.61 -6.85
N GLU A 39 15.23 1.36 -6.41
CA GLU A 39 14.92 0.20 -7.27
C GLU A 39 13.45 -0.18 -7.23
N ILE A 40 12.62 0.55 -6.48
CA ILE A 40 11.17 0.34 -6.47
C ILE A 40 10.61 0.73 -7.83
N THR A 41 9.93 -0.22 -8.46
CA THR A 41 9.43 -0.06 -9.83
C THR A 41 8.13 0.73 -9.91
N SER A 42 7.33 0.73 -8.84
CA SER A 42 6.04 1.41 -8.81
C SER A 42 6.19 2.87 -8.33
N PRO A 43 5.93 3.88 -9.20
CA PRO A 43 6.04 5.29 -8.84
C PRO A 43 4.97 5.71 -7.82
N LEU A 44 3.78 5.11 -7.87
CA LEU A 44 2.72 5.36 -6.90
C LEU A 44 3.11 4.80 -5.52
N LEU A 45 3.70 3.62 -5.50
CA LEU A 45 4.22 3.03 -4.26
C LEU A 45 5.34 3.89 -3.70
N LEU A 46 6.27 4.38 -4.53
CA LEU A 46 7.34 5.30 -4.09
C LEU A 46 6.83 6.58 -3.44
N ARG A 47 5.74 7.15 -3.97
CA ARG A 47 5.12 8.37 -3.45
C ARG A 47 4.45 8.13 -2.10
N LEU A 48 3.80 6.98 -1.94
CA LEU A 48 3.09 6.60 -0.72
C LEU A 48 3.98 5.89 0.29
N LEU A 49 5.15 5.40 -0.14
CA LEU A 49 6.07 4.70 0.74
C LEU A 49 6.61 5.70 1.76
N PRO A 50 6.34 5.49 3.04
CA PRO A 50 6.86 6.37 4.07
C PRO A 50 8.39 6.35 4.12
N ALA A 51 8.99 7.39 4.68
CA ALA A 51 10.44 7.40 4.94
C ALA A 51 10.79 6.31 5.98
N PRO A 52 12.02 5.79 5.99
CA PRO A 52 12.45 4.83 7.00
C PRO A 52 12.20 5.39 8.41
N LEU A 53 11.59 4.57 9.27
CA LEU A 53 11.30 4.94 10.66
C LEU A 53 12.59 5.38 11.37
N ARG A 54 12.69 6.66 11.73
CA ARG A 54 13.73 7.20 12.62
C ARG A 54 13.15 7.68 13.96
N GLY A 55 12.00 7.16 14.37
CA GLY A 55 11.27 7.64 15.55
C GLY A 55 10.07 6.78 15.94
N ASP A 56 9.19 7.35 16.77
CA ASP A 56 8.08 6.68 17.44
C ASP A 56 7.13 5.95 16.47
N ALA A 57 6.99 4.64 16.67
CA ALA A 57 6.23 3.78 15.77
C ALA A 57 4.72 4.09 15.78
N GLY A 58 4.19 4.66 16.87
CA GLY A 58 2.75 4.96 17.01
C GLY A 58 2.31 6.17 16.17
N THR A 59 3.11 7.24 16.20
CA THR A 59 2.86 8.45 15.39
C THR A 59 2.92 8.13 13.90
N TYR A 60 3.91 7.33 13.51
CA TYR A 60 4.11 6.93 12.13
C TYR A 60 2.94 6.14 11.52
N GLU A 61 2.35 5.21 12.27
CA GLU A 61 1.21 4.44 11.77
C GLU A 61 0.00 5.34 11.52
N SER A 62 -0.21 6.32 12.40
CA SER A 62 -1.28 7.30 12.28
C SER A 62 -1.07 8.23 11.09
N ASP A 63 0.15 8.72 10.86
CA ASP A 63 0.51 9.54 9.71
C ASP A 63 0.39 8.79 8.38
N LEU A 64 0.79 7.50 8.35
CA LEU A 64 0.65 6.67 7.16
C LEU A 64 -0.83 6.43 6.83
N ARG A 65 -1.65 6.09 7.83
CA ARG A 65 -3.11 5.94 7.65
C ARG A 65 -3.72 7.23 7.13
N ARG A 66 -3.33 8.38 7.70
CA ARG A 66 -3.80 9.69 7.24
C ARG A 66 -3.40 9.95 5.80
N THR A 67 -2.14 9.71 5.44
CA THR A 67 -1.65 9.87 4.05
C THR A 67 -2.42 9.00 3.06
N LEU A 68 -2.72 7.75 3.42
CA LEU A 68 -3.51 6.85 2.58
C LEU A 68 -4.98 7.29 2.45
N LYS A 69 -5.58 7.81 3.52
CA LYS A 69 -6.93 8.40 3.51
C LYS A 69 -6.96 9.68 2.65
N ASP A 70 -5.99 10.57 2.82
CA ASP A 70 -5.86 11.83 2.06
C ASP A 70 -5.57 11.58 0.57
N ALA A 71 -4.90 10.46 0.24
CA ALA A 71 -4.63 10.07 -1.15
C ALA A 71 -5.89 9.62 -1.93
N ASN A 72 -7.04 9.48 -1.25
CA ASN A 72 -8.34 9.13 -1.82
C ASN A 72 -8.25 7.95 -2.81
N LEU A 73 -7.61 6.86 -2.36
CA LEU A 73 -7.37 5.67 -3.17
C LEU A 73 -8.66 4.89 -3.37
N ASP A 74 -8.98 4.57 -4.63
CA ASP A 74 -10.03 3.63 -4.97
C ASP A 74 -9.59 2.17 -4.75
N ALA A 75 -10.54 1.23 -4.78
CA ALA A 75 -10.28 -0.19 -4.53
C ALA A 75 -9.28 -0.82 -5.51
N ASP A 76 -9.27 -0.39 -6.77
CA ASP A 76 -8.34 -0.88 -7.78
C ASP A 76 -6.91 -0.40 -7.49
N ARG A 77 -6.75 0.88 -7.11
CA ARG A 77 -5.44 1.42 -6.68
C ARG A 77 -4.92 0.74 -5.43
N VAL A 78 -5.77 0.43 -4.45
CA VAL A 78 -5.35 -0.30 -3.25
C VAL A 78 -4.94 -1.73 -3.58
N ALA A 79 -5.70 -2.44 -4.42
CA ALA A 79 -5.32 -3.78 -4.87
C ALA A 79 -3.98 -3.78 -5.62
N TYR A 80 -3.79 -2.80 -6.52
CA TYR A 80 -2.54 -2.58 -7.22
C TYR A 80 -1.37 -2.34 -6.25
N LEU A 81 -1.54 -1.45 -5.28
CA LEU A 81 -0.50 -1.14 -4.29
C LEU A 81 -0.18 -2.33 -3.39
N LEU A 82 -1.17 -3.14 -3.00
CA LEU A 82 -0.97 -4.35 -2.21
C LEU A 82 -0.13 -5.39 -2.96
N ALA A 83 -0.43 -5.62 -4.24
CA ALA A 83 0.31 -6.55 -5.09
C ALA A 83 1.75 -6.08 -5.32
N HIS A 84 1.94 -4.79 -5.60
CA HIS A 84 3.28 -4.23 -5.77
C HIS A 84 4.09 -4.21 -4.46
N ALA A 85 3.47 -3.91 -3.33
CA ALA A 85 4.15 -3.96 -2.03
C ALA A 85 4.64 -5.38 -1.72
N GLU A 86 3.85 -6.41 -2.02
CA GLU A 86 4.23 -7.80 -1.85
C GLU A 86 5.39 -8.18 -2.77
N GLN A 87 5.31 -7.85 -4.06
CA GLN A 87 6.38 -8.07 -5.03
C GLN A 87 7.71 -7.45 -4.55
N GLU A 88 7.68 -6.18 -4.11
CA GLU A 88 8.87 -5.47 -3.65
C GLU A 88 9.42 -6.07 -2.34
N ILE A 89 8.56 -6.58 -1.44
CA ILE A 89 8.99 -7.34 -0.25
C ILE A 89 9.71 -8.62 -0.67
N HIS A 90 9.18 -9.37 -1.63
CA HIS A 90 9.83 -10.60 -2.13
C HIS A 90 11.20 -10.31 -2.75
N VAL A 91 11.31 -9.26 -3.58
CA VAL A 91 12.58 -8.81 -4.16
C VAL A 91 13.56 -8.41 -3.06
N ALA A 92 13.11 -7.64 -2.08
CA ALA A 92 13.94 -7.22 -0.96
C ALA A 92 14.42 -8.40 -0.11
N HIS A 93 13.59 -9.44 0.08
CA HIS A 93 14.00 -10.69 0.72
C HIS A 93 15.04 -11.45 -0.10
N ALA A 94 14.82 -11.59 -1.41
CA ALA A 94 15.77 -12.27 -2.30
C ALA A 94 17.16 -11.63 -2.28
N ARG A 95 17.24 -10.29 -2.19
CA ARG A 95 18.51 -9.56 -2.04
C ARG A 95 19.27 -9.83 -0.74
N LEU A 96 18.58 -10.20 0.34
CA LEU A 96 19.22 -10.53 1.62
C LEU A 96 19.62 -12.01 1.71
N ALA A 97 18.93 -12.86 0.94
CA ALA A 97 19.14 -14.31 0.94
C ALA A 97 20.24 -14.77 -0.04
N GLY A 98 20.57 -13.94 -1.04
CA GLY A 98 21.71 -14.14 -1.94
C GLY A 98 22.95 -13.41 -1.46
#